data_AF-A0A7X5Y883-F1
#
_entry.id   AF-A0A7X5Y883-F1
#
_cell.length_a   1.000
_cell.length_b   1.000
_cell.length_c   1.000
_cell.angle_alpha   90.00
_cell.angle_beta   90.00
_cell.angle_gamma   90.00
#
_symmetry.space_group_name_H-M   'P 1'
#
loop_
_entity.id
_entity.type
_entity.pdbx_description
1 polymer ?
#
loop_
_entity_poly.entity_id
_entity_poly.type
_entity_poly.pdbx_seq_one_letter_code
_entity_poly.pdbx_strand_id
1 'polypeptide(L)'
;MGPTTLTCSLACALAAAAPGQQRVDFLRSGASTFVAARAAATAGDARRAAMLYASLAAADPGDRLAARRAVGQAILAGDMPLAVRLAQRQPKAELAVDARLLLIGDALRKGRIDQEVGAEFPQQLDFMAPFVGAWTLAERRRLPEALKLLDGVQASSPLSQFVPEHKALILLAAGRGAEAEPLFTRALAAARGRANRLRIAFATGLVAQGNREGGLALLAGRDVTLRGAATHLATERRPRLPIATAAEGLSELVVALAVGLDEGDSGTLPLGLAQVARHADPRNEQAALLAGLLLDRSGRGDDGIAVFRTLPDKSPFLTEARDAETRILLRASRPQEALARAKAFVADDRAGAADWLRLGDVLEAMKKYDEAAVAYGGAAAAVQAGGPGPELWSIHLLRGAALEQGGKWPQAESALELAYKLAPDNPAVLNYLGYARLERGEQLDEAEALIAEASRRAPDDASITDSLGWAQYKRGKVADAILTLQRAAAADPAQSEIHEHLGDALYAAGRKYEARFAWQAALVTAEDDVRQRVQNKIGAGLSAATAAP
;
A
#
# COMPACT_ATOMS: atom_id res chain seq x y z
N MET A 1 65.28 -2.27 -37.33
CA MET A 1 64.39 -3.20 -38.06
C MET A 1 62.97 -2.66 -37.91
N GLY A 2 62.32 -2.27 -39.01
CA GLY A 2 60.92 -1.81 -39.03
C GLY A 2 59.92 -2.97 -38.83
N PRO A 3 58.58 -2.77 -38.99
CA PRO A 3 57.90 -1.76 -39.83
C PRO A 3 56.89 -0.86 -39.06
N THR A 4 56.77 0.44 -39.35
CA THR A 4 56.05 1.17 -40.45
C THR A 4 54.51 1.16 -40.38
N THR A 5 53.98 2.32 -40.01
CA THR A 5 52.65 2.85 -40.32
C THR A 5 52.47 3.08 -41.82
N LEU A 6 51.27 2.81 -42.36
CA LEU A 6 50.86 3.19 -43.71
C LEU A 6 49.38 3.61 -43.72
N THR A 7 49.20 4.91 -43.88
CA THR A 7 48.00 5.59 -44.39
C THR A 7 48.13 5.77 -45.92
N CYS A 8 47.01 6.12 -46.59
CA CYS A 8 46.79 6.40 -48.04
C CYS A 8 46.35 5.18 -48.90
N SER A 9 45.48 5.27 -49.92
CA SER A 9 44.59 6.31 -50.47
C SER A 9 43.71 5.69 -51.57
N LEU A 10 42.52 6.27 -51.77
CA LEU A 10 41.67 6.38 -52.98
C LEU A 10 41.69 5.29 -54.08
N ALA A 11 40.48 4.81 -54.41
CA ALA A 11 40.03 4.74 -55.81
C ALA A 11 38.53 5.07 -55.91
N CYS A 12 38.23 6.12 -56.66
CA CYS A 12 36.91 6.58 -57.05
C CYS A 12 36.48 5.82 -58.32
N ALA A 13 35.26 5.29 -58.36
CA ALA A 13 34.57 5.02 -59.63
C ALA A 13 33.05 5.13 -59.41
N LEU A 14 32.49 6.23 -59.90
CA LEU A 14 31.05 6.39 -60.08
C LEU A 14 30.53 5.31 -61.02
N ALA A 15 29.52 4.56 -60.57
CA ALA A 15 28.53 3.98 -61.46
C ALA A 15 27.15 4.46 -60.98
N ALA A 16 26.57 5.37 -61.74
CA ALA A 16 25.23 5.87 -61.56
C ALA A 16 24.23 4.72 -61.71
N ALA A 17 23.54 4.38 -60.62
CA ALA A 17 22.21 3.81 -60.68
C ALA A 17 21.33 4.64 -59.74
N ALA A 18 20.22 5.13 -60.29
CA ALA A 18 19.30 6.09 -59.70
C ALA A 18 18.94 5.79 -58.23
N PRO A 19 18.61 6.82 -57.42
CA PRO A 19 18.06 6.60 -56.09
C PRO A 19 16.67 6.00 -56.24
N GLY A 20 16.59 4.67 -56.27
CA GLY A 20 15.35 3.97 -56.02
C GLY A 20 14.91 4.37 -54.62
N GLN A 21 13.86 5.18 -54.54
CA GLN A 21 13.16 5.53 -53.31
C GLN A 21 12.65 4.24 -52.64
N GLN A 22 13.50 3.61 -51.85
CA GLN A 22 13.13 2.70 -50.78
C GLN A 22 13.88 3.10 -49.52
N ARG A 23 13.80 4.38 -49.16
CA ARG A 23 13.60 4.69 -47.74
C ARG A 23 12.20 4.18 -47.43
N VAL A 24 12.13 2.91 -47.06
CA VAL A 24 10.93 2.32 -46.46
C VAL A 24 10.51 3.27 -45.35
N ASP A 25 9.26 3.74 -45.44
CA ASP A 25 8.58 4.65 -44.54
C ASP A 25 8.39 3.98 -43.17
N PHE A 26 9.50 3.61 -42.51
CA PHE A 26 9.51 2.77 -41.31
C PHE A 26 8.78 3.46 -40.15
N LEU A 27 8.70 4.80 -40.18
CA LEU A 27 8.02 5.64 -39.20
C LEU A 27 6.50 5.79 -39.42
N ARG A 28 5.93 5.21 -40.49
CA ARG A 28 4.49 5.23 -40.81
C ARG A 28 3.87 3.84 -40.99
N SER A 29 4.60 2.79 -40.63
CA SER A 29 4.18 1.39 -40.83
C SER A 29 3.41 0.84 -39.62
N GLY A 30 2.43 -0.04 -39.83
CA GLY A 30 1.75 -0.76 -38.74
C GLY A 30 2.70 -1.51 -37.80
N ALA A 31 3.84 -1.99 -38.31
CA ALA A 31 4.88 -2.62 -37.51
C ALA A 31 5.50 -1.65 -36.48
N SER A 32 5.79 -0.40 -36.87
CA SER A 32 6.33 0.61 -35.94
C SER A 32 5.35 0.97 -34.84
N THR A 33 4.07 1.14 -35.18
CA THR A 33 3.00 1.37 -34.19
C THR A 33 2.85 0.19 -33.24
N PHE A 34 2.97 -1.05 -33.71
CA PHE A 34 2.93 -2.25 -32.86
C PHE A 34 4.11 -2.31 -31.90
N VAL A 35 5.33 -1.98 -32.36
CA VAL A 35 6.51 -1.91 -31.49
C VAL A 35 6.34 -0.80 -30.45
N ALA A 36 5.84 0.38 -30.83
CA ALA A 36 5.54 1.46 -29.90
C ALA A 36 4.46 1.06 -28.87
N ALA A 37 3.42 0.32 -29.30
CA ALA A 37 2.38 -0.17 -28.42
C ALA A 37 2.92 -1.18 -27.40
N ARG A 38 3.81 -2.09 -27.84
CA ARG A 38 4.51 -3.02 -26.95
C ARG A 38 5.43 -2.31 -25.97
N ALA A 39 6.21 -1.34 -26.44
CA ALA A 39 7.10 -0.57 -25.59
C ALA A 39 6.33 0.18 -24.51
N ALA A 40 5.21 0.83 -24.86
CA ALA A 40 4.33 1.48 -23.91
C ALA A 40 3.76 0.50 -22.88
N ALA A 41 3.30 -0.69 -23.31
CA ALA A 41 2.77 -1.70 -22.41
C ALA A 41 3.83 -2.22 -21.42
N THR A 42 5.06 -2.49 -21.89
CA THR A 42 6.18 -2.94 -21.05
C THR A 42 6.64 -1.85 -20.09
N ALA A 43 6.52 -0.57 -20.48
CA ALA A 43 6.81 0.57 -19.61
C ALA A 43 5.68 0.90 -18.62
N GLY A 44 4.58 0.14 -18.61
CA GLY A 44 3.43 0.39 -17.74
C GLY A 44 2.50 1.52 -18.20
N ASP A 45 2.74 2.15 -19.36
CA ASP A 45 1.85 3.16 -19.95
C ASP A 45 0.67 2.49 -20.67
N ALA A 46 -0.22 1.92 -19.87
CA ALA A 46 -1.38 1.16 -20.34
C ALA A 46 -2.31 2.02 -21.20
N ARG A 47 -2.45 3.31 -20.90
CA ARG A 47 -3.32 4.22 -21.67
C ARG A 47 -2.77 4.43 -23.07
N ARG A 48 -1.47 4.73 -23.21
CA ARG A 48 -0.84 4.88 -24.53
C ARG A 48 -0.82 3.56 -25.29
N ALA A 49 -0.52 2.45 -24.61
CA ALA A 49 -0.55 1.13 -25.22
C ALA A 49 -1.96 0.81 -25.78
N ALA A 50 -3.02 1.08 -25.01
CA ALA A 50 -4.40 0.88 -25.44
C ALA A 50 -4.72 1.67 -26.71
N MET A 51 -4.35 2.95 -26.76
CA MET A 51 -4.59 3.81 -27.93
C MET A 51 -3.85 3.32 -29.18
N LEU A 52 -2.58 2.91 -29.02
CA LEU A 52 -1.77 2.42 -30.14
C LEU A 52 -2.24 1.06 -30.65
N TYR A 53 -2.64 0.14 -29.77
CA TYR A 53 -3.24 -1.12 -30.21
C TYR A 53 -4.64 -0.91 -30.82
N ALA A 54 -5.42 0.04 -30.30
CA ALA A 54 -6.74 0.36 -30.85
C ALA A 54 -6.62 0.96 -32.27
N SER A 55 -5.60 1.79 -32.53
CA SER A 55 -5.37 2.34 -33.88
C SER A 55 -4.95 1.25 -34.88
N LEU A 56 -4.16 0.28 -34.46
CA LEU A 56 -3.83 -0.91 -35.26
C LEU A 56 -5.07 -1.73 -35.62
N ALA A 57 -5.90 -2.03 -34.62
CA ALA A 57 -7.14 -2.78 -34.82
C ALA A 57 -8.18 -2.03 -35.69
N ALA A 58 -8.13 -0.70 -35.71
CA ALA A 58 -8.97 0.11 -36.58
C ALA A 58 -8.47 0.13 -38.04
N ALA A 59 -7.14 0.09 -38.24
CA ALA A 59 -6.52 0.06 -39.57
C ALA A 59 -6.65 -1.32 -40.24
N ASP A 60 -6.59 -2.40 -39.46
CA ASP A 60 -6.84 -3.76 -39.90
C ASP A 60 -7.84 -4.46 -38.95
N PRO A 61 -9.14 -4.43 -39.28
CA PRO A 61 -10.18 -5.13 -38.50
C PRO A 61 -9.98 -6.66 -38.41
N GLY A 62 -9.14 -7.24 -39.27
CA GLY A 62 -8.76 -8.65 -39.21
C GLY A 62 -7.71 -8.97 -38.14
N ASP A 63 -6.96 -7.97 -37.64
CA ASP A 63 -5.95 -8.15 -36.60
C ASP A 63 -6.59 -8.31 -35.21
N ARG A 64 -7.00 -9.55 -34.93
CA ARG A 64 -7.56 -9.95 -33.63
C ARG A 64 -6.54 -9.86 -32.48
N LEU A 65 -5.25 -9.86 -32.75
CA LEU A 65 -4.23 -9.73 -31.70
C LEU A 65 -4.16 -8.29 -31.20
N ALA A 66 -4.07 -7.32 -32.12
CA ALA A 66 -4.09 -5.90 -31.76
C ALA A 66 -5.39 -5.54 -31.03
N ALA A 67 -6.54 -5.99 -31.52
CA ALA A 67 -7.83 -5.72 -30.88
C ALA A 67 -7.88 -6.27 -29.44
N ARG A 68 -7.47 -7.52 -29.20
CA ARG A 68 -7.45 -8.11 -27.85
C ARG A 68 -6.48 -7.41 -26.91
N ARG A 69 -5.29 -7.02 -27.40
CA ARG A 69 -4.33 -6.24 -26.61
C ARG A 69 -4.86 -4.85 -26.28
N ALA A 70 -5.56 -4.21 -27.21
CA ALA A 70 -6.20 -2.93 -26.98
C ALA A 70 -7.24 -3.01 -25.85
N VAL A 71 -8.08 -4.07 -25.84
CA VAL A 71 -9.04 -4.33 -24.76
C VAL A 71 -8.34 -4.47 -23.41
N GLY A 72 -7.35 -5.37 -23.31
CA GLY A 72 -6.64 -5.61 -22.04
C GLY A 72 -5.93 -4.36 -21.51
N GLN A 73 -5.24 -3.62 -22.39
CA GLN A 73 -4.57 -2.37 -21.99
C GLN A 73 -5.57 -1.28 -21.60
N ALA A 74 -6.73 -1.19 -22.26
CA ALA A 74 -7.78 -0.26 -21.86
C ALA A 74 -8.35 -0.58 -20.47
N ILE A 75 -8.53 -1.87 -20.14
CA ILE A 75 -8.93 -2.31 -18.79
C ILE A 75 -7.88 -1.90 -17.76
N LEU A 76 -6.60 -2.20 -18.01
CA LEU A 76 -5.49 -1.83 -17.10
C LEU A 76 -5.31 -0.32 -16.96
N ALA A 77 -5.69 0.46 -17.97
CA ALA A 77 -5.70 1.92 -17.93
C ALA A 77 -6.92 2.51 -17.20
N GLY A 78 -7.92 1.69 -16.86
CA GLY A 78 -9.21 2.14 -16.34
C GLY A 78 -10.11 2.81 -17.38
N ASP A 79 -9.78 2.75 -18.68
CA ASP A 79 -10.58 3.30 -19.78
C ASP A 79 -11.69 2.32 -20.19
N MET A 80 -12.67 2.20 -19.32
CA MET A 80 -13.80 1.29 -19.50
C MET A 80 -14.65 1.57 -20.73
N PRO A 81 -14.95 2.84 -21.10
CA PRO A 81 -15.66 3.13 -22.34
C PRO A 81 -14.94 2.60 -23.58
N LEU A 82 -13.61 2.75 -23.67
CA LEU A 82 -12.84 2.17 -24.76
C LEU A 82 -12.83 0.64 -24.71
N ALA A 83 -12.58 0.07 -23.53
CA ALA A 83 -12.51 -1.38 -23.34
C ALA A 83 -13.82 -2.08 -23.73
N VAL A 84 -14.98 -1.57 -23.30
CA VAL A 84 -16.31 -2.13 -23.64
C VAL A 84 -16.54 -2.06 -25.15
N ARG A 85 -16.31 -0.91 -25.79
CA ARG A 85 -16.53 -0.75 -27.24
C ARG A 85 -15.66 -1.70 -28.06
N LEU A 86 -14.40 -1.89 -27.67
CA LEU A 86 -13.48 -2.80 -28.35
C LEU A 86 -13.89 -4.26 -28.10
N ALA A 87 -14.22 -4.62 -26.86
CA ALA A 87 -14.59 -5.98 -26.49
C ALA A 87 -15.87 -6.46 -27.17
N GLN A 88 -16.89 -5.59 -27.31
CA GLN A 88 -18.15 -5.90 -27.99
C GLN A 88 -17.98 -6.27 -29.47
N ARG A 89 -16.89 -5.87 -30.11
CA ARG A 89 -16.59 -6.16 -31.52
C ARG A 89 -15.82 -7.46 -31.72
N GLN A 90 -15.46 -8.15 -30.65
CA GLN A 90 -14.64 -9.36 -30.68
C GLN A 90 -15.48 -10.60 -30.36
N PRO A 91 -15.12 -11.78 -30.90
CA PRO A 91 -15.71 -13.04 -30.46
C PRO A 91 -15.50 -13.24 -28.95
N LYS A 92 -16.57 -13.46 -28.19
CA LYS A 92 -16.51 -13.64 -26.72
C LYS A 92 -15.55 -14.76 -26.30
N ALA A 93 -15.48 -15.84 -27.09
CA ALA A 93 -14.58 -16.97 -26.86
C ALA A 93 -13.09 -16.60 -26.96
N GLU A 94 -12.72 -15.49 -27.60
CA GLU A 94 -11.33 -15.05 -27.74
C GLU A 94 -10.93 -13.98 -26.71
N LEU A 95 -11.90 -13.41 -25.98
CA LEU A 95 -11.66 -12.42 -24.93
C LEU A 95 -10.99 -13.06 -23.70
N ALA A 96 -10.14 -12.28 -23.03
CA ALA A 96 -9.61 -12.64 -21.71
C ALA A 96 -10.71 -12.62 -20.63
N VAL A 97 -10.42 -13.22 -19.47
CA VAL A 97 -11.37 -13.37 -18.36
C VAL A 97 -11.90 -12.02 -17.87
N ASP A 98 -11.02 -11.06 -17.63
CA ASP A 98 -11.35 -9.69 -17.23
C ASP A 98 -12.23 -8.97 -18.27
N ALA A 99 -11.93 -9.11 -19.56
CA ALA A 99 -12.73 -8.54 -20.63
C ALA A 99 -14.14 -9.14 -20.73
N ARG A 100 -14.29 -10.45 -20.49
CA ARG A 100 -15.62 -11.09 -20.42
C ARG A 100 -16.41 -10.61 -19.21
N LEU A 101 -15.76 -10.52 -18.05
CA LEU A 101 -16.36 -9.99 -16.82
C LEU A 101 -16.74 -8.51 -16.96
N LEU A 102 -15.96 -7.72 -17.71
CA LEU A 102 -16.30 -6.34 -18.05
C LEU A 102 -17.63 -6.26 -18.79
N LEU A 103 -17.83 -7.11 -19.81
CA LEU A 103 -19.09 -7.13 -20.56
C LEU A 103 -20.28 -7.55 -19.68
N ILE A 104 -20.10 -8.56 -18.83
CA ILE A 104 -21.12 -8.99 -17.86
C ILE A 104 -21.47 -7.85 -16.90
N GLY A 105 -20.45 -7.20 -16.31
CA GLY A 105 -20.65 -6.08 -15.39
C GLY A 105 -21.31 -4.87 -16.05
N ASP A 106 -20.92 -4.51 -17.28
CA ASP A 106 -21.57 -3.44 -18.03
C ASP A 106 -23.04 -3.76 -18.35
N ALA A 107 -23.32 -5.02 -18.68
CA ALA A 107 -24.67 -5.49 -18.95
C ALA A 107 -25.57 -5.44 -17.71
N LEU A 108 -25.08 -5.95 -16.57
CA LEU A 108 -25.79 -5.89 -15.28
C LEU A 108 -26.09 -4.44 -14.89
N ARG A 109 -25.08 -3.57 -14.95
CA ARG A 109 -25.21 -2.15 -14.62
C ARG A 109 -26.23 -1.42 -15.49
N LYS A 110 -26.40 -1.86 -16.74
CA LYS A 110 -27.36 -1.28 -17.69
C LYS A 110 -28.70 -2.02 -17.75
N GLY A 111 -28.91 -3.06 -16.92
CA GLY A 111 -30.14 -3.86 -16.93
C GLY A 111 -30.36 -4.66 -18.23
N ARG A 112 -29.28 -4.97 -18.96
CA ARG A 112 -29.31 -5.66 -20.27
C ARG A 112 -28.69 -7.05 -20.22
N ILE A 113 -28.65 -7.67 -19.05
CA ILE A 113 -27.97 -8.96 -18.87
C ILE A 113 -28.56 -10.07 -19.74
N ASP A 114 -29.88 -10.08 -19.94
CA ASP A 114 -30.57 -11.06 -20.79
C ASP A 114 -30.17 -10.90 -22.28
N GLN A 115 -29.72 -9.70 -22.71
CA GLN A 115 -29.28 -9.42 -24.08
C GLN A 115 -27.79 -9.75 -24.29
N GLU A 116 -26.97 -9.59 -23.26
CA GLU A 116 -25.50 -9.69 -23.35
C GLU A 116 -24.97 -11.07 -22.97
N VAL A 117 -25.68 -11.86 -22.15
CA VAL A 117 -25.25 -13.24 -21.85
C VAL A 117 -25.86 -14.26 -22.80
N GLY A 118 -26.88 -13.91 -23.59
CA GLY A 118 -27.58 -14.91 -24.41
C GLY A 118 -28.16 -16.03 -23.53
N ALA A 119 -28.37 -17.22 -24.10
CA ALA A 119 -28.88 -18.38 -23.35
C ALA A 119 -27.80 -19.09 -22.50
N GLU A 120 -26.50 -18.80 -22.69
CA GLU A 120 -25.40 -19.53 -22.06
C GLU A 120 -24.34 -18.58 -21.49
N PHE A 121 -24.06 -18.73 -20.20
CA PHE A 121 -22.91 -18.09 -19.54
C PHE A 121 -21.61 -18.60 -20.19
N PRO A 122 -20.53 -17.79 -20.26
CA PRO A 122 -19.29 -18.28 -20.88
C PRO A 122 -18.75 -19.50 -20.13
N GLN A 123 -18.50 -20.61 -20.84
CA GLN A 123 -18.09 -21.90 -20.25
C GLN A 123 -16.92 -21.78 -19.25
N GLN A 124 -15.94 -20.93 -19.54
CA GLN A 124 -14.78 -20.72 -18.66
C GLN A 124 -15.11 -19.97 -17.37
N LEU A 125 -16.30 -19.37 -17.27
CA LEU A 125 -16.82 -18.66 -16.11
C LEU A 125 -18.08 -19.32 -15.54
N ASP A 126 -18.45 -20.54 -15.97
CA ASP A 126 -19.65 -21.24 -15.50
C ASP A 126 -19.70 -21.39 -13.98
N PHE A 127 -18.54 -21.48 -13.33
CA PHE A 127 -18.42 -21.51 -11.88
C PHE A 127 -18.97 -20.24 -11.19
N MET A 128 -19.05 -19.11 -11.90
CA MET A 128 -19.63 -17.83 -11.45
C MET A 128 -21.12 -17.70 -11.75
N ALA A 129 -21.66 -18.49 -12.69
CA ALA A 129 -23.05 -18.38 -13.15
C ALA A 129 -24.08 -18.48 -12.00
N PRO A 130 -23.93 -19.37 -11.00
CA PRO A 130 -24.85 -19.42 -9.85
C PRO A 130 -24.92 -18.10 -9.08
N PHE A 131 -23.80 -17.38 -8.95
CA PHE A 131 -23.74 -16.12 -8.21
C PHE A 131 -24.41 -14.97 -8.97
N VAL A 132 -24.09 -14.81 -10.26
CA VAL A 132 -24.73 -13.79 -11.12
C VAL A 132 -26.23 -14.05 -11.24
N GLY A 133 -26.62 -15.31 -11.43
CA GLY A 133 -28.01 -15.72 -11.50
C GLY A 133 -28.75 -15.47 -10.20
N ALA A 134 -28.14 -15.75 -9.04
CA ALA A 134 -28.78 -15.58 -7.74
C ALA A 134 -29.08 -14.11 -7.46
N TRP A 135 -28.13 -13.21 -7.73
CA TRP A 135 -28.38 -11.77 -7.60
C TRP A 135 -29.43 -11.26 -8.57
N THR A 136 -29.40 -11.71 -9.83
CA THR A 136 -30.40 -11.32 -10.84
C THR A 136 -31.81 -11.77 -10.43
N LEU A 137 -31.95 -12.98 -9.85
CA LEU A 137 -33.20 -13.48 -9.28
C LEU A 137 -33.64 -12.68 -8.05
N ALA A 138 -32.69 -12.34 -7.16
CA ALA A 138 -32.96 -11.56 -5.96
C ALA A 138 -33.49 -10.14 -6.29
N GLU A 139 -32.89 -9.45 -7.27
CA GLU A 139 -33.38 -8.16 -7.77
C GLU A 139 -34.80 -8.25 -8.33
N ARG A 140 -35.13 -9.36 -8.99
CA ARG A 140 -36.47 -9.69 -9.48
C ARG A 140 -37.43 -10.18 -8.38
N ARG A 141 -37.03 -10.07 -7.10
CA ARG A 141 -37.78 -10.49 -5.91
C ARG A 141 -38.08 -11.99 -5.84
N ARG A 142 -37.29 -12.83 -6.53
CA ARG A 142 -37.40 -14.29 -6.55
C ARG A 142 -36.42 -14.91 -5.55
N LEU A 143 -36.55 -14.50 -4.28
CA LEU A 143 -35.58 -14.85 -3.23
C LEU A 143 -35.41 -16.36 -3.01
N PRO A 144 -36.47 -17.20 -2.91
CA PRO A 144 -36.29 -18.63 -2.70
C PRO A 144 -35.47 -19.30 -3.81
N GLU A 145 -35.64 -18.84 -5.05
CA GLU A 145 -34.93 -19.37 -6.21
C GLU A 145 -33.47 -18.90 -6.23
N ALA A 146 -33.22 -17.65 -5.85
CA ALA A 146 -31.88 -17.11 -5.69
C ALA A 146 -31.06 -17.92 -4.66
N LEU A 147 -31.65 -18.20 -3.49
CA LEU A 147 -30.98 -18.97 -2.44
C LEU A 147 -30.76 -20.43 -2.86
N LYS A 148 -31.77 -21.05 -3.49
CA LYS A 148 -31.65 -22.42 -4.03
C LYS A 148 -30.53 -22.54 -5.05
N LEU A 149 -30.33 -21.52 -5.88
CA LEU A 149 -29.25 -21.51 -6.88
C LEU A 149 -27.87 -21.52 -6.21
N LEU A 150 -27.69 -20.77 -5.12
CA LEU A 150 -26.45 -20.78 -4.34
C LEU A 150 -26.27 -22.08 -3.55
N ASP A 151 -27.35 -22.68 -3.05
CA ASP A 151 -27.31 -23.98 -2.36
C ASP A 151 -26.89 -25.13 -3.29
N GLY A 152 -27.07 -24.96 -4.61
CA GLY A 152 -26.64 -25.92 -5.62
C GLY A 152 -25.14 -25.85 -5.97
N VAL A 153 -24.40 -24.86 -5.46
CA VAL A 153 -22.96 -24.72 -5.71
C VAL A 153 -22.22 -25.89 -5.07
N GLN A 154 -21.53 -26.67 -5.90
CA GLN A 154 -20.79 -27.86 -5.46
C GLN A 154 -19.61 -27.47 -4.56
N ALA A 155 -19.30 -28.32 -3.58
CA ALA A 155 -18.16 -28.10 -2.67
C ALA A 155 -16.81 -28.02 -3.42
N SER A 156 -16.69 -28.69 -4.56
CA SER A 156 -15.51 -28.64 -5.45
C SER A 156 -15.36 -27.33 -6.23
N SER A 157 -16.38 -26.47 -6.24
CA SER A 157 -16.30 -25.16 -6.89
C SER A 157 -15.25 -24.29 -6.19
N PRO A 158 -14.39 -23.56 -6.93
CA PRO A 158 -13.46 -22.60 -6.33
C PRO A 158 -14.16 -21.46 -5.58
N LEU A 159 -15.45 -21.24 -5.82
CA LEU A 159 -16.25 -20.20 -5.18
C LEU A 159 -17.15 -20.71 -4.05
N SER A 160 -17.10 -21.99 -3.70
CA SER A 160 -17.95 -22.57 -2.65
C SER A 160 -17.80 -21.83 -1.31
N GLN A 161 -16.59 -21.35 -1.00
CA GLN A 161 -16.28 -20.54 0.18
C GLN A 161 -17.03 -19.19 0.24
N PHE A 162 -17.48 -18.63 -0.89
CA PHE A 162 -18.19 -17.35 -0.96
C PHE A 162 -19.72 -17.52 -0.91
N VAL A 163 -20.25 -18.74 -0.86
CA VAL A 163 -21.69 -19.00 -0.76
C VAL A 163 -22.32 -18.36 0.49
N PRO A 164 -21.77 -18.52 1.71
CA PRO A 164 -22.34 -17.89 2.90
C PRO A 164 -22.37 -16.36 2.80
N GLU A 165 -21.32 -15.76 2.23
CA GLU A 165 -21.21 -14.32 2.01
C GLU A 165 -22.33 -13.81 1.11
N HIS A 166 -22.47 -14.37 -0.10
CA HIS A 166 -23.47 -13.88 -1.04
C HIS A 166 -24.90 -14.20 -0.60
N LYS A 167 -25.15 -15.32 0.07
CA LYS A 167 -26.47 -15.59 0.69
C LYS A 167 -26.81 -14.53 1.74
N ALA A 168 -25.85 -14.19 2.61
CA ALA A 168 -26.06 -13.16 3.63
C ALA A 168 -26.37 -11.79 3.02
N LEU A 169 -25.61 -11.38 2.00
CA LEU A 169 -25.82 -10.12 1.30
C LEU A 169 -27.18 -10.06 0.58
N ILE A 170 -27.58 -11.14 -0.10
CA ILE A 170 -28.90 -11.23 -0.75
C ILE A 170 -30.04 -11.18 0.28
N LEU A 171 -29.90 -11.87 1.42
CA LEU A 171 -30.88 -11.83 2.51
C LEU A 171 -30.99 -10.43 3.10
N LEU A 172 -29.87 -9.71 3.27
CA LEU A 172 -29.88 -8.32 3.71
C LEU A 172 -30.56 -7.39 2.69
N ALA A 173 -30.28 -7.58 1.40
CA ALA A 173 -30.95 -6.86 0.31
C ALA A 173 -32.47 -7.10 0.29
N ALA A 174 -32.91 -8.30 0.69
CA ALA A 174 -34.31 -8.68 0.78
C ALA A 174 -34.98 -8.31 2.12
N GLY A 175 -34.30 -7.65 3.05
CA GLY A 175 -34.87 -7.27 4.35
C GLY A 175 -34.97 -8.41 5.38
N ARG A 176 -34.22 -9.51 5.20
CA ARG A 176 -34.27 -10.72 6.04
C ARG A 176 -32.99 -10.89 6.88
N GLY A 177 -32.63 -9.87 7.65
CA GLY A 177 -31.38 -9.80 8.41
C GLY A 177 -31.23 -10.90 9.46
N ALA A 178 -32.33 -11.32 10.10
CA ALA A 178 -32.33 -12.41 11.07
C ALA A 178 -31.87 -13.76 10.45
N GLU A 179 -32.11 -13.96 9.15
CA GLU A 179 -31.66 -15.15 8.44
C GLU A 179 -30.26 -15.00 7.85
N ALA A 180 -29.81 -13.76 7.64
CA ALA A 180 -28.46 -13.46 7.18
C ALA A 180 -27.43 -13.64 8.30
N GLU A 181 -27.77 -13.27 9.52
CA GLU A 181 -26.84 -13.19 10.66
C GLU A 181 -26.09 -14.50 10.96
N PRO A 182 -26.72 -15.69 10.95
CA PRO A 182 -26.02 -16.96 11.16
C PRO A 182 -24.92 -17.27 10.12
N LEU A 183 -24.96 -16.60 8.96
CA LEU A 183 -23.99 -16.80 7.89
C LEU A 183 -22.75 -15.90 8.05
N PHE A 184 -22.82 -14.84 8.86
CA PHE A 184 -21.75 -13.83 8.96
C PHE A 184 -20.43 -14.42 9.40
N THR A 185 -20.41 -15.29 10.41
CA THR A 185 -19.17 -15.90 10.91
C THR A 185 -18.44 -16.69 9.82
N ARG A 186 -19.17 -17.48 9.03
CA ARG A 186 -18.58 -18.26 7.93
C ARG A 186 -18.13 -17.36 6.78
N ALA A 187 -18.90 -16.33 6.46
CA ALA A 187 -18.54 -15.35 5.44
C ALA A 187 -17.26 -14.59 5.82
N LEU A 188 -17.15 -14.12 7.06
CA LEU A 188 -15.99 -13.38 7.56
C LEU A 188 -14.73 -14.26 7.62
N ALA A 189 -14.86 -15.55 7.93
CA ALA A 189 -13.74 -16.48 7.90
C ALA A 189 -13.12 -16.64 6.48
N ALA A 190 -13.93 -16.52 5.43
CA ALA A 190 -13.49 -16.59 4.03
C ALA A 190 -13.10 -15.23 3.43
N ALA A 191 -13.34 -14.12 4.15
CA ALA A 191 -13.21 -12.77 3.61
C ALA A 191 -11.76 -12.33 3.34
N ARG A 192 -10.79 -12.93 4.06
CA ARG A 192 -9.37 -12.54 4.04
C ARG A 192 -9.22 -11.02 4.21
N GLY A 193 -8.43 -10.36 3.35
CA GLY A 193 -8.24 -8.89 3.35
C GLY A 193 -9.50 -8.04 3.16
N ARG A 194 -10.68 -8.64 2.92
CA ARG A 194 -11.97 -7.94 2.79
C ARG A 194 -12.83 -7.96 4.05
N ALA A 195 -12.33 -8.51 5.17
CA ALA A 195 -13.12 -8.66 6.39
C ALA A 195 -13.78 -7.35 6.84
N ASN A 196 -13.06 -6.22 6.80
CA ASN A 196 -13.61 -4.92 7.18
C ASN A 196 -14.73 -4.46 6.22
N ARG A 197 -14.54 -4.62 4.91
CA ARG A 197 -15.57 -4.32 3.89
C ARG A 197 -16.86 -5.11 4.11
N LEU A 198 -16.76 -6.39 4.45
CA LEU A 198 -17.93 -7.23 4.72
C LEU A 198 -18.59 -6.89 6.05
N ARG A 199 -17.82 -6.62 7.11
CA ARG A 199 -18.37 -6.15 8.39
C ARG A 199 -19.19 -4.87 8.20
N ILE A 200 -18.67 -3.92 7.41
CA ILE A 200 -19.40 -2.69 7.05
C ILE A 200 -20.68 -3.02 6.29
N ALA A 201 -20.63 -3.89 5.27
CA ALA A 201 -21.82 -4.28 4.52
C ALA A 201 -22.91 -4.92 5.41
N PHE A 202 -22.52 -5.86 6.27
CA PHE A 202 -23.42 -6.54 7.19
C PHE A 202 -24.01 -5.59 8.22
N ALA A 203 -23.16 -4.74 8.82
CA ALA A 203 -23.58 -3.70 9.75
C ALA A 203 -24.61 -2.77 9.12
N THR A 204 -24.30 -2.22 7.95
CA THR A 204 -25.22 -1.34 7.22
C THR A 204 -26.56 -2.02 6.92
N GLY A 205 -26.52 -3.30 6.54
CA GLY A 205 -27.72 -4.10 6.33
C GLY A 205 -28.60 -4.27 7.55
N LEU A 206 -28.00 -4.58 8.70
CA LEU A 206 -28.74 -4.70 9.97
C LEU A 206 -29.34 -3.34 10.40
N VAL A 207 -28.56 -2.25 10.30
CA VAL A 207 -29.04 -0.91 10.64
C VAL A 207 -30.19 -0.47 9.73
N ALA A 208 -30.11 -0.74 8.43
CA ALA A 208 -31.18 -0.44 7.46
C ALA A 208 -32.51 -1.13 7.80
N GLN A 209 -32.45 -2.27 8.49
CA GLN A 209 -33.60 -3.07 8.89
C GLN A 209 -34.05 -2.82 10.35
N GLY A 210 -33.44 -1.85 11.03
CA GLY A 210 -33.81 -1.46 12.39
C GLY A 210 -33.01 -2.14 13.50
N ASN A 211 -32.16 -3.12 13.20
CA ASN A 211 -31.24 -3.72 14.18
C ASN A 211 -29.97 -2.87 14.32
N ARG A 212 -30.12 -1.68 14.93
CA ARG A 212 -29.00 -0.74 15.10
C ARG A 212 -27.92 -1.27 16.02
N GLU A 213 -28.32 -1.87 17.14
CA GLU A 213 -27.40 -2.40 18.15
C GLU A 213 -26.52 -3.51 17.55
N GLY A 214 -27.12 -4.52 16.91
CA GLY A 214 -26.39 -5.59 16.26
C GLY A 214 -25.50 -5.10 15.12
N GLY A 215 -25.98 -4.13 14.32
CA GLY A 215 -25.18 -3.53 13.25
C GLY A 215 -23.94 -2.81 13.78
N LEU A 216 -24.07 -1.99 14.82
CA LEU A 216 -22.92 -1.27 15.41
C LEU A 216 -21.97 -2.20 16.17
N ALA A 217 -22.48 -3.28 16.78
CA ALA A 217 -21.65 -4.30 17.41
C ALA A 217 -20.67 -4.96 16.42
N LEU A 218 -21.08 -5.17 15.16
CA LEU A 218 -20.19 -5.67 14.10
C LEU A 218 -19.04 -4.71 13.77
N LEU A 219 -19.13 -3.43 14.11
CA LEU A 219 -18.10 -2.42 13.84
C LEU A 219 -17.27 -2.06 15.09
N ALA A 220 -17.53 -2.73 16.21
CA ALA A 220 -16.76 -2.52 17.43
C ALA A 220 -15.30 -2.95 17.25
N GLY A 221 -14.39 -2.24 17.91
CA GLY A 221 -12.95 -2.50 17.90
C GLY A 221 -12.11 -1.23 17.80
N ARG A 222 -10.80 -1.42 17.65
CA ARG A 222 -9.82 -0.33 17.50
C ARG A 222 -9.50 0.02 16.04
N ASP A 223 -9.87 -0.85 15.10
CA ASP A 223 -9.66 -0.66 13.67
C ASP A 223 -10.22 0.67 13.19
N VAL A 224 -9.38 1.48 12.53
CA VAL A 224 -9.71 2.85 12.14
C VAL A 224 -10.83 2.90 11.09
N THR A 225 -10.83 1.96 10.14
CA THR A 225 -11.80 1.85 9.06
C THR A 225 -13.18 1.52 9.65
N LEU A 226 -13.24 0.57 10.59
CA LEU A 226 -14.49 0.19 11.26
C LEU A 226 -15.01 1.29 12.17
N ARG A 227 -14.15 1.98 12.92
CA ARG A 227 -14.56 3.12 13.76
C ARG A 227 -15.15 4.25 12.90
N GLY A 228 -14.49 4.60 11.80
CA GLY A 228 -15.00 5.59 10.84
C GLY A 228 -16.39 5.19 10.30
N ALA A 229 -16.55 3.93 9.91
CA ALA A 229 -17.83 3.40 9.46
C ALA A 229 -18.89 3.45 10.58
N ALA A 230 -18.54 3.10 11.81
CA ALA A 230 -19.45 3.12 12.96
C ALA A 230 -19.95 4.54 13.27
N THR A 231 -19.05 5.54 13.29
CA THR A 231 -19.40 6.95 13.49
C THR A 231 -20.36 7.44 12.42
N HIS A 232 -20.10 7.13 11.16
CA HIS A 232 -20.98 7.51 10.07
C HIS A 232 -22.36 6.84 10.21
N LEU A 233 -22.38 5.51 10.34
CA LEU A 233 -23.59 4.71 10.40
C LEU A 233 -24.46 5.02 11.64
N ALA A 234 -23.84 5.42 12.75
CA ALA A 234 -24.55 5.83 13.96
C ALA A 234 -25.50 7.02 13.73
N THR A 235 -25.20 7.89 12.77
CA THR A 235 -26.01 9.07 12.45
C THR A 235 -27.07 8.82 11.37
N GLU A 236 -26.93 7.75 10.59
CA GLU A 236 -27.83 7.48 9.46
C GLU A 236 -29.11 6.78 9.90
N ARG A 237 -30.28 7.36 9.63
CA ARG A 237 -31.57 6.74 9.96
C ARG A 237 -31.96 5.59 9.03
N ARG A 238 -31.64 5.72 7.74
CA ARG A 238 -31.94 4.74 6.69
C ARG A 238 -30.76 4.66 5.74
N PRO A 239 -29.68 3.97 6.13
CA PRO A 239 -28.50 3.87 5.30
C PRO A 239 -28.82 3.08 4.03
N ARG A 240 -28.17 3.46 2.91
CA ARG A 240 -28.24 2.67 1.68
C ARG A 240 -27.41 1.40 1.87
N LEU A 241 -27.95 0.26 1.45
CA LEU A 241 -27.17 -0.97 1.40
C LEU A 241 -25.97 -0.82 0.44
N PRO A 242 -24.75 -1.18 0.85
CA PRO A 242 -23.59 -1.11 -0.04
C PRO A 242 -23.68 -2.10 -1.19
N ILE A 243 -24.42 -3.20 -1.01
CA ILE A 243 -24.57 -4.28 -1.99
C ILE A 243 -26.03 -4.73 -1.98
N ALA A 244 -26.76 -4.39 -3.04
CA ALA A 244 -28.19 -4.72 -3.19
C ALA A 244 -28.58 -5.14 -4.61
N THR A 245 -27.72 -4.86 -5.59
CA THR A 245 -27.94 -5.15 -7.01
C THR A 245 -27.03 -6.25 -7.52
N ALA A 246 -27.34 -6.81 -8.68
CA ALA A 246 -26.51 -7.81 -9.33
C ALA A 246 -25.19 -7.24 -9.84
N ALA A 247 -25.15 -5.97 -10.25
CA ALA A 247 -23.90 -5.29 -10.59
C ALA A 247 -22.99 -5.11 -9.36
N GLU A 248 -23.55 -4.70 -8.22
CA GLU A 248 -22.82 -4.60 -6.94
C GLU A 248 -22.39 -5.99 -6.43
N GLY A 249 -23.25 -7.00 -6.56
CA GLY A 249 -22.94 -8.39 -6.20
C GLY A 249 -21.82 -9.00 -7.03
N LEU A 250 -21.79 -8.72 -8.35
CA LEU A 250 -20.68 -9.10 -9.21
C LEU A 250 -19.39 -8.34 -8.79
N SER A 251 -19.48 -7.04 -8.54
CA SER A 251 -18.34 -6.24 -8.09
C SER A 251 -17.69 -6.87 -6.85
N GLU A 252 -18.48 -7.22 -5.84
CA GLU A 252 -17.97 -7.85 -4.61
C GLU A 252 -17.27 -9.19 -4.89
N LEU A 253 -17.88 -10.06 -5.71
CA LEU A 253 -17.28 -11.34 -6.08
C LEU A 253 -15.96 -11.15 -6.84
N VAL A 254 -15.90 -10.19 -7.76
CA VAL A 254 -14.70 -9.91 -8.56
C VAL A 254 -13.59 -9.32 -7.69
N VAL A 255 -13.91 -8.49 -6.68
CA VAL A 255 -12.92 -8.06 -5.68
C VAL A 255 -12.40 -9.24 -4.88
N ALA A 256 -13.26 -10.17 -4.46
CA ALA A 256 -12.84 -11.37 -3.75
C ALA A 256 -11.83 -12.22 -4.56
N LEU A 257 -12.10 -12.36 -5.86
CA LEU A 257 -11.18 -13.02 -6.80
C LEU A 257 -9.87 -12.27 -6.97
N ALA A 258 -9.92 -10.94 -7.12
CA ALA A 258 -8.72 -10.12 -7.26
C ALA A 258 -7.81 -10.23 -6.04
N VAL A 259 -8.36 -10.16 -4.83
CA VAL A 259 -7.61 -10.33 -3.57
C VAL A 259 -7.02 -11.74 -3.46
N GLY A 260 -7.79 -12.78 -3.80
CA GLY A 260 -7.31 -14.17 -3.72
C GLY A 260 -6.16 -14.49 -4.69
N LEU A 261 -6.10 -13.82 -5.84
CA LEU A 261 -5.03 -13.97 -6.83
C LEU A 261 -3.77 -13.16 -6.48
N ASP A 262 -3.90 -12.09 -5.70
CA ASP A 262 -2.80 -11.19 -5.35
C ASP A 262 -1.74 -11.84 -4.44
N GLU A 263 -2.11 -12.91 -3.73
CA GLU A 263 -1.25 -13.56 -2.74
C GLU A 263 -0.09 -14.40 -3.34
N GLY A 264 0.01 -14.51 -4.68
CA GLY A 264 0.97 -15.42 -5.31
C GLY A 264 1.66 -14.96 -6.61
N ASP A 265 1.16 -13.96 -7.32
CA ASP A 265 1.77 -13.48 -8.58
C ASP A 265 1.45 -11.99 -8.84
N SER A 266 2.48 -11.20 -9.18
CA SER A 266 2.40 -9.77 -9.54
C SER A 266 1.90 -9.55 -10.98
N GLY A 267 0.98 -10.41 -11.42
CA GLY A 267 0.38 -10.36 -12.75
C GLY A 267 -0.55 -9.16 -12.95
N THR A 268 -0.89 -8.89 -14.20
CA THR A 268 -1.82 -7.78 -14.55
C THR A 268 -3.29 -8.13 -14.28
N LEU A 269 -3.62 -9.41 -14.06
CA LEU A 269 -4.99 -9.88 -13.91
C LEU A 269 -5.69 -9.35 -12.63
N PRO A 270 -5.09 -9.36 -11.42
CA PRO A 270 -5.69 -8.76 -10.24
C PRO A 270 -6.08 -7.29 -10.45
N LEU A 271 -5.21 -6.50 -11.11
CA LEU A 271 -5.52 -5.11 -11.46
C LEU A 271 -6.68 -5.03 -12.44
N GLY A 272 -6.68 -5.87 -13.49
CA GLY A 272 -7.78 -5.93 -14.45
C GLY A 272 -9.12 -6.24 -13.77
N LEU A 273 -9.15 -7.21 -12.85
CA LEU A 273 -10.33 -7.56 -12.07
C LEU A 273 -10.78 -6.43 -11.15
N ALA A 274 -9.87 -5.77 -10.43
CA ALA A 274 -10.20 -4.62 -9.59
C ALA A 274 -10.81 -3.47 -10.40
N GLN A 275 -10.28 -3.22 -11.60
CA GLN A 275 -10.81 -2.21 -12.52
C GLN A 275 -12.20 -2.60 -13.06
N VAL A 276 -12.43 -3.88 -13.37
CA VAL A 276 -13.76 -4.40 -13.74
C VAL A 276 -14.77 -4.26 -12.60
N ALA A 277 -14.37 -4.57 -11.37
CA ALA A 277 -15.22 -4.42 -10.20
C ALA A 277 -15.65 -2.95 -9.99
N ARG A 278 -14.73 -1.99 -10.17
CA ARG A 278 -15.03 -0.55 -10.14
C ARG A 278 -15.98 -0.12 -11.27
N HIS A 279 -15.90 -0.76 -12.44
CA HIS A 279 -16.85 -0.47 -13.53
C HIS A 279 -18.26 -0.97 -13.21
N ALA A 280 -18.35 -2.19 -12.69
CA ALA A 280 -19.61 -2.83 -12.31
C ALA A 280 -20.30 -2.05 -11.18
N ASP A 281 -19.54 -1.65 -10.16
CA ASP A 281 -19.98 -0.75 -9.10
C ASP A 281 -18.94 0.35 -8.82
N PRO A 282 -19.17 1.56 -9.36
CA PRO A 282 -18.32 2.71 -9.08
C PRO A 282 -18.30 3.17 -7.61
N ARG A 283 -19.24 2.67 -6.78
CA ARG A 283 -19.31 2.97 -5.34
C ARG A 283 -18.61 1.91 -4.50
N ASN A 284 -18.03 0.88 -5.11
CA ASN A 284 -17.24 -0.09 -4.37
C ASN A 284 -15.88 0.52 -4.00
N GLU A 285 -15.85 1.19 -2.85
CA GLU A 285 -14.66 1.88 -2.34
C GLU A 285 -13.48 0.92 -2.11
N GLN A 286 -13.74 -0.33 -1.71
CA GLN A 286 -12.70 -1.36 -1.60
C GLN A 286 -12.08 -1.70 -2.95
N ALA A 287 -12.86 -1.72 -4.03
CA ALA A 287 -12.36 -1.95 -5.38
C ALA A 287 -11.46 -0.79 -5.84
N ALA A 288 -11.83 0.45 -5.50
CA ALA A 288 -11.00 1.63 -5.77
C ALA A 288 -9.68 1.59 -4.98
N LEU A 289 -9.73 1.32 -3.67
CA LEU A 289 -8.55 1.16 -2.82
C LEU A 289 -7.63 0.06 -3.36
N LEU A 290 -8.16 -1.13 -3.64
CA LEU A 290 -7.40 -2.25 -4.19
C LEU A 290 -6.75 -1.90 -5.53
N ALA A 291 -7.49 -1.29 -6.47
CA ALA A 291 -6.93 -0.88 -7.75
C ALA A 291 -5.79 0.13 -7.58
N GLY A 292 -5.90 1.08 -6.65
CA GLY A 292 -4.84 2.04 -6.36
C GLY A 292 -3.58 1.39 -5.80
N LEU A 293 -3.73 0.44 -4.87
CA LEU A 293 -2.61 -0.32 -4.30
C LEU A 293 -1.92 -1.22 -5.34
N LEU A 294 -2.70 -1.87 -6.21
CA LEU A 294 -2.17 -2.70 -7.29
C LEU A 294 -1.43 -1.88 -8.36
N LEU A 295 -1.96 -0.69 -8.69
CA LEU A 295 -1.28 0.27 -9.55
C LEU A 295 0.07 0.67 -8.95
N ASP A 296 0.09 1.00 -7.65
CA ASP A 296 1.33 1.33 -6.96
C ASP A 296 2.38 0.21 -7.02
N ARG A 297 1.96 -1.01 -6.69
CA ARG A 297 2.86 -2.19 -6.72
C ARG A 297 3.40 -2.48 -8.13
N SER A 298 2.64 -2.13 -9.17
CA SER A 298 3.08 -2.23 -10.57
C SER A 298 3.98 -1.06 -11.04
N GLY A 299 4.41 -0.18 -10.13
CA GLY A 299 5.23 1.00 -10.45
C GLY A 299 4.43 2.19 -10.99
N ARG A 300 3.10 2.10 -11.03
CA ARG A 300 2.19 3.13 -11.55
C ARG A 300 1.58 3.97 -10.42
N GLY A 301 2.44 4.48 -9.54
CA GLY A 301 2.03 5.21 -8.33
C GLY A 301 1.10 6.41 -8.60
N ASP A 302 1.36 7.20 -9.66
CA ASP A 302 0.52 8.34 -10.03
C ASP A 302 -0.90 7.95 -10.44
N ASP A 303 -1.05 6.85 -11.20
CA ASP A 303 -2.36 6.32 -11.53
C ASP A 303 -3.07 5.82 -10.26
N GLY A 304 -2.32 5.21 -9.33
CA GLY A 304 -2.83 4.79 -8.03
C GLY A 304 -3.36 5.96 -7.20
N ILE A 305 -2.60 7.05 -7.11
CA ILE A 305 -3.01 8.31 -6.47
C ILE A 305 -4.28 8.86 -7.13
N ALA A 306 -4.36 8.87 -8.46
CA ALA A 306 -5.54 9.33 -9.17
C ALA A 306 -6.78 8.50 -8.79
N VAL A 307 -6.64 7.19 -8.58
CA VAL A 307 -7.72 6.33 -8.11
C VAL A 307 -8.08 6.60 -6.65
N PHE A 308 -7.11 6.73 -5.74
CA PHE A 308 -7.37 7.07 -4.33
C PHE A 308 -8.16 8.36 -4.17
N ARG A 309 -7.85 9.37 -4.99
CA ARG A 309 -8.55 10.66 -5.02
C ARG A 309 -10.00 10.59 -5.54
N THR A 310 -10.47 9.43 -6.01
CA THR A 310 -11.89 9.22 -6.36
C THR A 310 -12.74 8.78 -5.16
N LEU A 311 -12.12 8.40 -4.04
CA LEU A 311 -12.87 7.99 -2.85
C LEU A 311 -13.64 9.18 -2.25
N PRO A 312 -14.90 8.98 -1.81
CA PRO A 312 -15.66 10.02 -1.13
C PRO A 312 -15.00 10.47 0.18
N ASP A 313 -15.17 11.73 0.56
CA ASP A 313 -14.57 12.26 1.78
C ASP A 313 -15.05 11.58 3.09
N LYS A 314 -16.16 10.85 3.06
CA LYS A 314 -16.70 10.09 4.19
C LYS A 314 -16.42 8.59 4.08
N SER A 315 -15.60 8.19 3.10
CA SER A 315 -15.24 6.79 2.92
C SER A 315 -14.52 6.28 4.18
N PRO A 316 -14.93 5.13 4.75
CA PRO A 316 -14.16 4.48 5.81
C PRO A 316 -12.74 4.09 5.37
N PHE A 317 -12.48 3.98 4.06
CA PHE A 317 -11.16 3.63 3.49
C PHE A 317 -10.28 4.85 3.19
N LEU A 318 -10.75 6.07 3.46
CA LEU A 318 -10.04 7.30 3.09
C LEU A 318 -8.70 7.44 3.82
N THR A 319 -8.65 7.03 5.10
CA THR A 319 -7.42 7.01 5.90
C THR A 319 -6.34 6.19 5.20
N GLU A 320 -6.65 4.95 4.85
CA GLU A 320 -5.71 4.03 4.19
C GLU A 320 -5.28 4.54 2.80
N ALA A 321 -6.20 5.12 2.05
CA ALA A 321 -5.90 5.72 0.75
C ALA A 321 -4.98 6.94 0.86
N ARG A 322 -5.18 7.79 1.87
CA ARG A 322 -4.30 8.95 2.16
C ARG A 322 -2.91 8.50 2.63
N ASP A 323 -2.83 7.44 3.45
CA ASP A 323 -1.56 6.83 3.86
C ASP A 323 -0.78 6.32 2.65
N ALA A 324 -1.47 5.62 1.74
CA ALA A 324 -0.88 5.15 0.49
C ALA A 324 -0.44 6.33 -0.40
N GLU A 325 -1.29 7.35 -0.62
CA GLU A 325 -0.94 8.54 -1.41
C GLU A 325 0.33 9.22 -0.89
N THR A 326 0.41 9.49 0.42
CA THR A 326 1.59 10.12 1.04
C THR A 326 2.85 9.29 0.84
N ARG A 327 2.80 7.98 1.11
CA ARG A 327 3.95 7.07 0.92
C ARG A 327 4.43 7.03 -0.52
N ILE A 328 3.50 7.01 -1.49
CA ILE A 328 3.84 7.02 -2.92
C ILE A 328 4.59 8.31 -3.28
N LEU A 329 4.10 9.46 -2.83
CA LEU A 329 4.73 10.75 -3.11
C LEU A 329 6.13 10.87 -2.50
N LEU A 330 6.32 10.39 -1.27
CA LEU A 330 7.63 10.40 -0.61
C LEU A 330 8.63 9.48 -1.33
N ARG A 331 8.23 8.25 -1.66
CA ARG A 331 9.08 7.32 -2.41
C ARG A 331 9.42 7.81 -3.82
N ALA A 332 8.51 8.55 -4.45
CA ALA A 332 8.74 9.20 -5.74
C ALA A 332 9.56 10.50 -5.65
N SER A 333 10.17 10.80 -4.49
CA SER A 333 10.94 12.02 -4.23
C SER A 333 10.16 13.30 -4.52
N ARG A 334 8.85 13.30 -4.22
CA ARG A 334 7.93 14.47 -4.34
C ARG A 334 7.46 14.95 -2.96
N PRO A 335 8.37 15.29 -2.03
CA PRO A 335 8.00 15.65 -0.66
C PRO A 335 7.18 16.95 -0.57
N GLN A 336 7.38 17.90 -1.50
CA GLN A 336 6.60 19.14 -1.52
C GLN A 336 5.13 18.89 -1.85
N GLU A 337 4.85 17.95 -2.76
CA GLU A 337 3.48 17.56 -3.04
C GLU A 337 2.88 16.79 -1.86
N ALA A 338 3.62 15.84 -1.28
CA ALA A 338 3.20 15.15 -0.06
C ALA A 338 2.82 16.14 1.05
N LEU A 339 3.63 17.19 1.23
CA LEU A 339 3.40 18.23 2.23
C LEU A 339 2.12 19.02 1.94
N ALA A 340 1.90 19.43 0.68
CA ALA A 340 0.69 20.13 0.29
C ALA A 340 -0.56 19.26 0.53
N ARG A 341 -0.48 17.96 0.23
CA ARG A 341 -1.58 17.00 0.48
C ARG A 341 -1.83 16.81 1.97
N ALA A 342 -0.80 16.56 2.77
CA ALA A 342 -0.94 16.38 4.21
C ALA A 342 -1.48 17.65 4.91
N LYS A 343 -1.04 18.84 4.49
CA LYS A 343 -1.61 20.12 4.96
C LYS A 343 -3.09 20.28 4.63
N ALA A 344 -3.51 19.86 3.43
CA ALA A 344 -4.91 19.89 3.05
C ALA A 344 -5.77 18.92 3.89
N PHE A 345 -5.22 17.77 4.30
CA PHE A 345 -5.93 16.81 5.14
C PHE A 345 -6.21 17.35 6.55
N VAL A 346 -5.25 18.05 7.15
CA VAL A 346 -5.43 18.65 8.49
C VAL A 346 -6.29 19.91 8.48
N ALA A 347 -6.46 20.56 7.32
CA ALA A 347 -7.32 21.72 7.17
C ALA A 347 -8.82 21.36 7.01
N ASP A 348 -9.13 20.07 6.87
CA ASP A 348 -10.51 19.57 6.89
C ASP A 348 -11.05 19.58 8.33
N ASP A 349 -12.27 20.08 8.56
CA ASP A 349 -12.89 20.13 9.89
C ASP A 349 -13.03 18.73 10.54
N ARG A 350 -12.88 17.66 9.75
CA ARG A 350 -12.92 16.27 10.20
C ARG A 350 -11.53 15.68 10.49
N ALA A 351 -10.47 16.47 10.40
CA ALA A 351 -9.10 16.02 10.59
C ALA A 351 -8.93 15.28 11.92
N GLY A 352 -8.50 14.04 11.84
CA GLY A 352 -8.24 13.19 13.01
C GLY A 352 -6.75 13.13 13.35
N ALA A 353 -6.41 12.41 14.43
CA ALA A 353 -5.03 12.16 14.81
C ALA A 353 -4.19 11.56 13.68
N ALA A 354 -4.79 10.70 12.84
CA ALA A 354 -4.12 10.09 11.69
C ALA A 354 -3.70 11.11 10.62
N ASP A 355 -4.50 12.17 10.38
CA ASP A 355 -4.14 13.22 9.41
C ASP A 355 -2.97 14.07 9.94
N TRP A 356 -2.97 14.37 11.24
CA TRP A 356 -1.87 15.07 11.91
C TRP A 356 -0.58 14.25 11.97
N LEU A 357 -0.66 12.94 12.23
CA LEU A 357 0.48 12.03 12.17
C LEU A 357 1.09 12.01 10.77
N ARG A 358 0.26 11.86 9.73
CA ARG A 358 0.71 11.95 8.33
C ARG A 358 1.45 13.25 8.02
N LEU A 359 0.96 14.38 8.52
CA LEU A 359 1.65 15.66 8.34
C LEU A 359 3.00 15.68 9.06
N GLY A 360 3.06 15.15 10.29
CA GLY A 360 4.30 14.99 11.04
C GLY A 360 5.32 14.14 10.28
N ASP A 361 4.91 12.98 9.77
CA ASP A 361 5.78 12.04 9.06
C ASP A 361 6.33 12.64 7.76
N VAL A 362 5.52 13.41 7.03
CA VAL A 362 5.99 14.13 5.82
C VAL A 362 7.02 15.21 6.19
N LEU A 363 6.78 15.96 7.27
CA LEU A 363 7.69 17.00 7.72
C LEU A 363 9.00 16.42 8.27
N GLU A 364 8.93 15.29 8.96
CA GLU A 364 10.08 14.52 9.44
C GLU A 364 10.92 14.04 8.26
N ALA A 365 10.32 13.43 7.24
CA ALA A 365 11.02 13.01 6.02
C ALA A 365 11.68 14.19 5.27
N MET A 366 11.18 15.41 5.48
CA MET A 366 11.75 16.66 4.95
C MET A 366 12.79 17.30 5.88
N LYS A 367 13.12 16.67 7.00
CA LYS A 367 13.99 17.18 8.09
C LYS A 367 13.51 18.51 8.68
N LYS A 368 12.21 18.77 8.61
CA LYS A 368 11.54 19.96 9.17
C LYS A 368 11.05 19.67 10.57
N TYR A 369 11.99 19.32 11.43
CA TYR A 369 11.73 18.74 12.75
C TYR A 369 10.85 19.61 13.65
N ASP A 370 11.04 20.93 13.60
CA ASP A 370 10.22 21.88 14.33
C ASP A 370 8.74 21.87 13.90
N GLU A 371 8.49 21.87 12.60
CA GLU A 371 7.12 21.78 12.06
C GLU A 371 6.52 20.39 12.36
N ALA A 372 7.33 19.32 12.27
CA ALA A 372 6.90 17.96 12.57
C ALA A 372 6.44 17.81 14.02
N ALA A 373 7.21 18.36 14.98
CA ALA A 373 6.85 18.36 16.39
C ALA A 373 5.52 19.08 16.68
N VAL A 374 5.21 20.14 15.93
CA VAL A 374 3.91 20.83 16.01
C VAL A 374 2.80 19.93 15.48
N ALA A 375 3.01 19.26 14.35
CA ALA A 375 2.03 18.34 13.78
C ALA A 375 1.74 17.15 14.70
N TYR A 376 2.76 16.53 15.29
CA TYR A 376 2.58 15.49 16.31
C TYR A 376 1.88 16.01 17.57
N GLY A 377 2.11 17.27 17.95
CA GLY A 377 1.33 17.94 18.99
C GLY A 377 -0.17 18.03 18.66
N GLY A 378 -0.50 18.35 17.40
CA GLY A 378 -1.87 18.34 16.89
C GLY A 378 -2.50 16.94 16.94
N ALA A 379 -1.73 15.89 16.59
CA ALA A 379 -2.18 14.51 16.70
C ALA A 379 -2.50 14.13 18.16
N ALA A 380 -1.64 14.50 19.10
CA ALA A 380 -1.83 14.23 20.52
C ALA A 380 -3.10 14.92 21.05
N ALA A 381 -3.32 16.18 20.68
CA ALA A 381 -4.53 16.92 21.04
C ALA A 381 -5.80 16.26 20.46
N ALA A 382 -5.76 15.82 19.20
CA ALA A 382 -6.88 15.13 18.55
C ALA A 382 -7.23 13.79 19.23
N VAL A 383 -6.23 13.03 19.69
CA VAL A 383 -6.47 11.82 20.49
C VAL A 383 -7.07 12.18 21.85
N GLN A 384 -6.48 13.13 22.57
CA GLN A 384 -6.93 13.52 23.91
C GLN A 384 -8.39 14.01 23.93
N ALA A 385 -8.83 14.74 22.90
CA ALA A 385 -10.22 15.16 22.76
C ALA A 385 -11.21 13.98 22.64
N GLY A 386 -10.75 12.83 22.14
CA GLY A 386 -11.52 11.58 22.04
C GLY A 386 -11.41 10.65 23.27
N GLY A 387 -10.65 11.04 24.29
CA GLY A 387 -10.32 10.24 25.48
C GLY A 387 -8.88 9.71 25.50
N PRO A 388 -8.36 9.27 26.66
CA PRO A 388 -7.00 8.73 26.75
C PRO A 388 -6.89 7.42 25.97
N GLY A 389 -6.34 7.50 24.75
CA GLY A 389 -6.04 6.34 23.93
C GLY A 389 -4.69 5.72 24.30
N PRO A 390 -4.54 4.38 24.23
CA PRO A 390 -3.27 3.69 24.48
C PRO A 390 -2.18 4.03 23.46
N GLU A 391 -2.49 4.81 22.42
CA GLU A 391 -1.58 5.27 21.37
C GLU A 391 -0.94 6.63 21.71
N LEU A 392 -1.37 7.30 22.77
CA LEU A 392 -0.89 8.65 23.07
C LEU A 392 0.61 8.69 23.41
N TRP A 393 1.16 7.63 24.01
CA TRP A 393 2.59 7.54 24.29
C TRP A 393 3.42 7.56 23.00
N SER A 394 2.97 6.89 21.92
CA SER A 394 3.75 6.81 20.68
C SER A 394 3.77 8.15 19.95
N ILE A 395 2.67 8.92 20.03
CA ILE A 395 2.63 10.28 19.49
C ILE A 395 3.60 11.20 20.26
N HIS A 396 3.65 11.08 21.59
CA HIS A 396 4.59 11.86 22.39
C HIS A 396 6.04 11.43 22.17
N LEU A 397 6.30 10.15 21.92
CA LEU A 397 7.62 9.64 21.52
C LEU A 397 8.05 10.26 20.19
N LEU A 398 7.20 10.24 19.15
CA LEU A 398 7.47 10.86 17.85
C LEU A 398 7.69 12.38 17.97
N ARG A 399 6.87 13.07 18.79
CA ARG A 399 7.04 14.49 19.07
C ARG A 399 8.37 14.77 19.77
N GLY A 400 8.73 13.97 20.76
CA GLY A 400 10.00 14.06 21.48
C GLY A 400 11.19 13.87 20.55
N ALA A 401 11.15 12.83 19.71
CA ALA A 401 12.15 12.57 18.69
C ALA A 401 12.33 13.74 17.71
N ALA A 402 11.23 14.29 17.19
CA ALA A 402 11.30 15.46 16.31
C ALA A 402 11.89 16.69 17.04
N LEU A 403 11.50 16.97 18.28
CA LEU A 403 12.08 18.09 19.04
C LEU A 403 13.58 17.89 19.32
N GLU A 404 13.99 16.66 19.57
CA GLU A 404 15.37 16.26 19.82
C GLU A 404 16.24 16.53 18.58
N GLN A 405 15.80 16.06 17.41
CA GLN A 405 16.45 16.31 16.11
C GLN A 405 16.43 17.80 15.73
N GLY A 406 15.41 18.55 16.17
CA GLY A 406 15.35 20.00 16.05
C GLY A 406 16.24 20.78 17.04
N GLY A 407 16.98 20.09 17.91
CA GLY A 407 17.86 20.70 18.92
C GLY A 407 17.13 21.33 20.12
N LYS A 408 15.83 21.05 20.30
CA LYS A 408 14.98 21.64 21.35
C LYS A 408 14.85 20.72 22.55
N TRP A 409 16.00 20.36 23.13
CA TRP A 409 16.08 19.34 24.18
C TRP A 409 15.11 19.53 25.36
N PRO A 410 14.96 20.72 25.98
CA PRO A 410 14.03 20.86 27.11
C PRO A 410 12.57 20.50 26.76
N GLN A 411 12.15 20.75 25.52
CA GLN A 411 10.82 20.39 25.05
C GLN A 411 10.75 18.91 24.67
N ALA A 412 11.83 18.37 24.09
CA ALA A 412 11.96 16.96 23.76
C ALA A 412 11.86 16.09 25.01
N GLU A 413 12.66 16.39 26.04
CA GLU A 413 12.65 15.66 27.31
C GLU A 413 11.24 15.67 27.93
N SER A 414 10.59 16.83 27.99
CA SER A 414 9.21 16.92 28.51
C SER A 414 8.22 16.03 27.75
N ALA A 415 8.34 15.95 26.42
CA ALA A 415 7.50 15.07 25.60
C ALA A 415 7.83 13.58 25.83
N LEU A 416 9.11 13.23 25.92
CA LEU A 416 9.57 11.87 26.17
C LEU A 416 9.18 11.39 27.59
N GLU A 417 9.28 12.24 28.60
CA GLU A 417 8.79 11.94 29.95
C GLU A 417 7.29 11.70 29.99
N LEU A 418 6.52 12.43 29.17
CA LEU A 418 5.08 12.19 29.05
C LEU A 418 4.81 10.84 28.37
N ALA A 419 5.56 10.50 27.31
CA ALA A 419 5.50 9.16 26.72
C ALA A 419 5.82 8.07 27.76
N TYR A 420 6.85 8.27 28.59
CA TYR A 420 7.24 7.36 29.66
C TYR A 420 6.16 7.22 30.73
N LYS A 421 5.57 8.33 31.19
CA LYS A 421 4.44 8.29 32.15
C LYS A 421 3.23 7.54 31.61
N LEU A 422 2.97 7.63 30.30
CA LEU A 422 1.85 6.94 29.64
C LEU A 422 2.12 5.46 29.37
N ALA A 423 3.39 5.07 29.18
CA ALA A 423 3.79 3.70 28.89
C ALA A 423 5.14 3.35 29.56
N PRO A 424 5.18 3.22 30.90
CA PRO A 424 6.42 3.09 31.66
C PRO A 424 7.16 1.77 31.41
N ASP A 425 6.45 0.74 30.97
CA ASP A 425 7.03 -0.58 30.64
C ASP A 425 7.34 -0.75 29.16
N ASN A 426 7.13 0.28 28.31
CA ASN A 426 7.34 0.15 26.87
C ASN A 426 8.84 0.25 26.52
N PRO A 427 9.44 -0.79 25.90
CA PRO A 427 10.88 -0.83 25.63
C PRO A 427 11.36 0.31 24.74
N ALA A 428 10.57 0.71 23.72
CA ALA A 428 10.96 1.77 22.82
C ALA A 428 11.01 3.13 23.53
N VAL A 429 10.05 3.41 24.41
CA VAL A 429 10.02 4.65 25.20
C VAL A 429 11.16 4.71 26.21
N LEU A 430 11.38 3.61 26.94
CA LEU A 430 12.48 3.46 27.89
C LEU A 430 13.84 3.68 27.19
N ASN A 431 14.04 3.00 26.06
CA ASN A 431 15.28 3.10 25.30
C ASN A 431 15.50 4.51 24.77
N TYR A 432 14.50 5.12 24.14
CA TYR A 432 14.67 6.44 23.53
C TYR A 432 14.96 7.52 24.58
N LEU A 433 14.20 7.55 25.68
CA LEU A 433 14.43 8.53 26.75
C LEU A 433 15.81 8.31 27.41
N GLY A 434 16.16 7.07 27.71
CA GLY A 434 17.45 6.73 28.29
C GLY A 434 18.61 7.09 27.37
N TYR A 435 18.55 6.69 26.10
CA TYR A 435 19.59 6.99 25.11
C TYR A 435 19.74 8.50 24.89
N ALA A 436 18.64 9.24 24.73
CA ALA A 436 18.69 10.69 24.51
C ALA A 436 19.31 11.46 25.69
N ARG A 437 19.10 10.99 26.94
CA ARG A 437 19.74 11.52 28.15
C ARG A 437 21.22 11.14 28.25
N LEU A 438 21.54 9.88 27.93
CA LEU A 438 22.92 9.37 27.91
C LEU A 438 23.81 10.20 26.98
N GLU A 439 23.35 10.44 25.74
CA GLU A 439 24.09 11.20 24.71
C GLU A 439 24.38 12.64 25.15
N ARG A 440 23.51 13.20 25.98
CA ARG A 440 23.66 14.56 26.52
C ARG A 440 24.48 14.62 27.81
N GLY A 441 24.86 13.48 28.37
CA GLY A 441 25.54 13.42 29.66
C GLY A 441 24.64 13.75 30.85
N GLU A 442 23.33 13.67 30.68
CA GLU A 442 22.33 14.06 31.69
C GLU A 442 21.77 12.82 32.39
N GLN A 443 21.58 12.91 33.72
CA GLN A 443 20.91 11.86 34.51
C GLN A 443 21.46 10.44 34.23
N LEU A 444 22.79 10.32 34.08
CA LEU A 444 23.46 9.12 33.53
C LEU A 444 23.07 7.80 34.21
N ASP A 445 22.89 7.80 35.53
CA ASP A 445 22.50 6.58 36.26
C ASP A 445 21.05 6.17 35.96
N GLU A 446 20.14 7.14 35.80
CA GLU A 446 18.76 6.89 35.38
C GLU A 446 18.69 6.47 33.91
N ALA A 447 19.46 7.14 33.04
CA ALA A 447 19.58 6.80 31.63
C ALA A 447 20.03 5.34 31.44
N GLU A 448 21.08 4.92 32.14
CA GLU A 448 21.57 3.53 32.12
C GLU A 448 20.50 2.55 32.64
N ALA A 449 19.78 2.89 33.70
CA ALA A 449 18.71 2.06 34.24
C ALA A 449 17.54 1.89 33.25
N LEU A 450 17.13 2.96 32.57
CA LEU A 450 16.07 2.93 31.55
C LEU A 450 16.47 2.03 30.36
N ILE A 451 17.69 2.20 29.84
CA ILE A 451 18.21 1.38 28.72
C ILE A 451 18.34 -0.09 29.13
N ALA A 452 18.86 -0.37 30.33
CA ALA A 452 18.97 -1.73 30.85
C ALA A 452 17.59 -2.39 31.02
N GLU A 453 16.60 -1.64 31.48
CA GLU A 453 15.22 -2.12 31.56
C GLU A 453 14.63 -2.40 30.18
N ALA A 454 14.83 -1.49 29.22
CA ALA A 454 14.40 -1.68 27.84
C ALA A 454 14.99 -2.98 27.26
N SER A 455 16.30 -3.20 27.43
CA SER A 455 17.00 -4.39 26.95
C SER A 455 16.50 -5.66 27.62
N ARG A 456 16.17 -5.62 28.92
CA ARG A 456 15.56 -6.76 29.63
C ARG A 456 14.18 -7.12 29.07
N ARG A 457 13.40 -6.13 28.64
CA ARG A 457 12.04 -6.32 28.11
C ARG A 457 12.03 -6.74 26.65
N ALA A 458 13.02 -6.30 25.88
CA ALA A 458 13.19 -6.61 24.46
C ALA A 458 14.63 -7.10 24.18
N PRO A 459 15.02 -8.28 24.67
CA PRO A 459 16.40 -8.77 24.60
C PRO A 459 16.87 -9.13 23.19
N ASP A 460 15.93 -9.29 22.26
CA ASP A 460 16.18 -9.64 20.85
C ASP A 460 16.17 -8.40 19.95
N ASP A 461 15.92 -7.20 20.49
CA ASP A 461 15.98 -5.95 19.74
C ASP A 461 17.43 -5.47 19.64
N ALA A 462 17.95 -5.45 18.40
CA ALA A 462 19.32 -5.07 18.12
C ALA A 462 19.64 -3.61 18.47
N SER A 463 18.70 -2.68 18.25
CA SER A 463 18.89 -1.25 18.52
C SER A 463 18.92 -0.97 20.03
N ILE A 464 18.06 -1.63 20.79
CA ILE A 464 18.06 -1.52 22.25
C ILE A 464 19.31 -2.17 22.85
N THR A 465 19.75 -3.30 22.28
CA THR A 465 21.01 -3.94 22.69
C THR A 465 22.22 -3.06 22.38
N ASP A 466 22.22 -2.40 21.23
CA ASP A 466 23.24 -1.41 20.87
C ASP A 466 23.28 -0.25 21.85
N SER A 467 22.11 0.33 22.18
CA SER A 467 21.98 1.42 23.15
C SER A 467 22.56 1.03 24.53
N LEU A 468 22.36 -0.22 24.97
CA LEU A 468 22.97 -0.74 26.20
C LEU A 468 24.49 -0.86 26.10
N GLY A 469 24.99 -1.39 24.98
CA GLY A 469 26.42 -1.48 24.71
C GLY A 469 27.09 -0.10 24.66
N TRP A 470 26.40 0.88 24.06
CA TRP A 470 26.85 2.26 24.00
C TRP A 470 26.86 2.94 25.37
N ALA A 471 25.83 2.72 26.19
CA ALA A 471 25.81 3.15 27.58
C ALA A 471 27.00 2.58 28.37
N GLN A 472 27.28 1.28 28.25
CA GLN A 472 28.44 0.64 28.86
C GLN A 472 29.75 1.29 28.40
N TYR A 473 29.89 1.57 27.10
CA TYR A 473 31.06 2.22 26.53
C TYR A 473 31.28 3.63 27.09
N LYS A 474 30.25 4.49 27.07
CA LYS A 474 30.32 5.86 27.61
C LYS A 474 30.61 5.88 29.12
N ARG A 475 30.24 4.82 29.86
CA ARG A 475 30.54 4.63 31.29
C ARG A 475 31.91 4.00 31.55
N GLY A 476 32.71 3.76 30.50
CA GLY A 476 34.05 3.19 30.61
C GLY A 476 34.09 1.67 30.83
N LYS A 477 32.94 0.99 30.78
CA LYS A 477 32.82 -0.48 30.86
C LYS A 477 33.12 -1.10 29.49
N VAL A 478 34.29 -0.81 28.93
CA VAL A 478 34.64 -1.11 27.53
C VAL A 478 34.58 -2.61 27.21
N ALA A 479 35.00 -3.47 28.16
CA ALA A 479 34.96 -4.92 27.95
C ALA A 479 33.53 -5.45 27.81
N ASP A 480 32.61 -5.00 28.66
CA ASP A 480 31.20 -5.37 28.61
C ASP A 480 30.54 -4.80 27.36
N ALA A 481 30.85 -3.54 27.02
CA ALA A 481 30.36 -2.86 25.83
C ALA A 481 30.66 -3.67 24.57
N ILE A 482 31.89 -4.16 24.41
CA ILE A 482 32.26 -4.96 23.23
C ILE A 482 31.39 -6.23 23.14
N LEU A 483 31.17 -6.96 24.24
CA LEU A 483 30.35 -8.17 24.23
C LEU A 483 28.89 -7.86 23.85
N THR A 484 28.34 -6.77 24.39
CA THR A 484 26.97 -6.34 24.11
C THR A 484 26.81 -5.86 22.66
N LEU A 485 27.72 -5.02 22.17
CA LEU A 485 27.71 -4.49 20.80
C LEU A 485 27.94 -5.59 19.75
N GLN A 486 28.74 -6.63 20.07
CA GLN A 486 28.85 -7.81 19.21
C GLN A 486 27.53 -8.57 19.08
N ARG A 487 26.75 -8.67 20.17
CA ARG A 487 25.41 -9.27 20.10
C ARG A 487 24.45 -8.42 19.26
N ALA A 488 24.48 -7.10 19.42
CA ALA A 488 23.69 -6.19 18.62
C ALA A 488 24.04 -6.31 17.12
N ALA A 489 25.32 -6.30 16.78
CA ALA A 489 25.80 -6.44 15.40
C ALA A 489 25.49 -7.81 14.79
N ALA A 490 25.42 -8.87 15.60
CA ALA A 490 24.99 -10.19 15.15
C ALA A 490 23.48 -10.27 14.91
N ALA A 491 22.69 -9.55 15.70
CA ALA A 491 21.24 -9.49 15.58
C ALA A 491 20.77 -8.66 14.39
N ASP A 492 21.43 -7.52 14.11
CA ASP A 492 21.21 -6.74 12.89
C ASP A 492 22.54 -6.34 12.21
N PRO A 493 23.07 -7.22 11.32
CA PRO A 493 24.34 -6.98 10.64
C PRO A 493 24.32 -5.79 9.66
N ALA A 494 23.16 -5.25 9.32
CA ALA A 494 23.02 -4.19 8.32
C ALA A 494 23.03 -2.77 8.92
N GLN A 495 22.98 -2.61 10.26
CA GLN A 495 22.92 -1.28 10.88
C GLN A 495 24.31 -0.65 10.99
N SER A 496 24.48 0.50 10.33
CA SER A 496 25.76 1.20 10.30
C SER A 496 26.18 1.72 11.67
N GLU A 497 25.26 2.28 12.45
CA GLU A 497 25.51 2.83 13.79
C GLU A 497 26.03 1.77 14.77
N ILE A 498 25.44 0.57 14.76
CA ILE A 498 25.87 -0.54 15.64
C ILE A 498 27.34 -0.91 15.37
N HIS A 499 27.71 -1.01 14.09
CA HIS A 499 29.09 -1.30 13.70
C HIS A 499 30.04 -0.14 13.99
N GLU A 500 29.55 1.09 13.93
CA GLU A 500 30.30 2.27 14.33
C GLU A 500 30.62 2.25 15.84
N HIS A 501 29.60 2.03 16.69
CA HIS A 501 29.75 1.89 18.14
C HIS A 501 30.69 0.74 18.52
N LEU A 502 30.53 -0.43 17.87
CA LEU A 502 31.40 -1.57 18.07
C LEU A 502 32.87 -1.24 17.72
N GLY A 503 33.08 -0.55 16.60
CA GLY A 503 34.40 -0.12 16.19
C GLY A 503 35.05 0.85 17.19
N ASP A 504 34.28 1.79 17.74
CA ASP A 504 34.75 2.73 18.75
C ASP A 504 35.16 2.02 20.04
N ALA A 505 34.32 1.09 20.53
CA ALA A 505 34.61 0.29 21.72
C ALA A 505 35.85 -0.60 21.52
N LEU A 506 35.99 -1.26 20.36
CA LEU A 506 37.17 -2.06 20.02
C LEU A 506 38.43 -1.20 19.94
N TYR A 507 38.34 0.01 19.37
CA TYR A 507 39.49 0.90 19.25
C TYR A 507 39.96 1.38 20.63
N ALA A 508 39.02 1.75 21.52
CA ALA A 508 39.32 2.15 22.89
C ALA A 508 39.98 1.01 23.70
N ALA A 509 39.63 -0.25 23.42
CA ALA A 509 40.28 -1.42 23.99
C ALA A 509 41.66 -1.74 23.36
N GLY A 510 42.13 -0.95 22.39
CA GLY A 510 43.40 -1.17 21.68
C GLY A 510 43.32 -2.22 20.56
N ARG A 511 42.15 -2.79 20.28
CA ARG A 511 41.90 -3.81 19.23
C ARG A 511 41.72 -3.17 17.86
N LYS A 512 42.73 -2.41 17.41
CA LYS A 512 42.65 -1.50 16.25
C LYS A 512 42.31 -2.19 14.92
N TYR A 513 42.73 -3.43 14.70
CA TYR A 513 42.41 -4.16 13.47
C TYR A 513 40.93 -4.53 13.40
N GLU A 514 40.38 -5.02 14.50
CA GLU A 514 38.97 -5.39 14.61
C GLU A 514 38.08 -4.14 14.56
N ALA A 515 38.52 -3.04 15.17
CA ALA A 515 37.85 -1.74 15.06
C ALA A 515 37.71 -1.28 13.60
N ARG A 516 38.78 -1.39 12.81
CA ARG A 516 38.75 -1.05 11.38
C ARG A 516 37.79 -1.95 10.59
N PHE A 517 37.72 -3.23 10.92
CA PHE A 517 36.79 -4.15 10.29
C PHE A 517 35.33 -3.77 10.60
N ALA A 518 35.02 -3.47 11.87
CA ALA A 518 33.70 -3.00 12.27
C ALA A 518 33.33 -1.68 11.56
N TRP A 519 34.22 -0.68 11.55
CA TRP A 519 33.98 0.56 10.81
C TRP A 519 33.81 0.34 9.29
N GLN A 520 34.51 -0.62 8.68
CA GLN A 520 34.28 -0.97 7.28
C GLN A 520 32.89 -1.59 7.07
N ALA A 521 32.40 -2.42 7.98
CA ALA A 521 31.04 -2.93 7.95
C ALA A 521 30.00 -1.80 8.06
N ALA A 522 30.26 -0.79 8.91
CA ALA A 522 29.39 0.38 9.03
C ALA A 522 29.21 1.13 7.70
N LEU A 523 30.26 1.22 6.87
CA LEU A 523 30.21 1.94 5.59
C LEU A 523 29.28 1.33 4.52
N VAL A 524 28.84 0.08 4.70
CA VAL A 524 27.98 -0.61 3.74
C VAL A 524 26.62 0.10 3.60
N THR A 525 26.07 0.56 4.73
CA THR A 525 24.73 1.17 4.82
C THR A 525 24.73 2.58 5.38
N ALA A 526 25.90 3.16 5.67
CA ALA A 526 26.01 4.50 6.24
C ALA A 526 25.44 5.59 5.32
N GLU A 527 24.62 6.46 5.91
CA GLU A 527 24.24 7.77 5.37
C GLU A 527 25.46 8.70 5.27
N ASP A 528 25.34 9.80 4.52
CA ASP A 528 26.50 10.64 4.14
C ASP A 528 27.31 11.20 5.33
N ASP A 529 26.65 11.62 6.41
CA ASP A 529 27.31 12.17 7.61
C ASP A 529 28.03 11.07 8.41
N VAL A 530 27.38 9.93 8.62
CA VAL A 530 27.96 8.74 9.25
C VAL A 530 29.14 8.23 8.42
N ARG A 531 28.96 8.13 7.11
CA ARG A 531 29.97 7.65 6.15
C ARG A 531 31.22 8.50 6.23
N GLN A 532 31.09 9.83 6.19
CA GLN A 532 32.23 10.73 6.27
C GLN A 532 32.98 10.60 7.61
N ARG A 533 32.24 10.52 8.72
CA ARG A 533 32.81 10.33 10.07
C ARG A 533 33.55 9.01 10.20
N VAL A 534 32.94 7.91 9.77
CA VAL A 534 33.52 6.56 9.80
C VAL A 534 34.76 6.44 8.89
N GLN A 535 34.75 7.06 7.71
CA GLN A 535 35.94 7.13 6.84
C GLN A 535 37.11 7.84 7.53
N ASN A 536 36.83 8.93 8.25
CA ASN A 536 37.85 9.63 9.04
C ASN A 536 38.40 8.74 10.16
N LYS A 537 37.54 7.97 10.85
CA LYS A 537 37.97 6.99 11.88
C LYS A 537 38.90 5.92 11.29
N ILE A 538 38.60 5.39 10.11
CA ILE A 538 39.44 4.37 9.45
C ILE A 538 40.83 4.94 9.10
N GLY A 539 40.88 6.17 8.59
CA GLY A 539 42.13 6.82 8.19
C GLY A 539 42.99 7.26 9.37
N ALA A 540 42.41 8.02 10.30
CA ALA A 540 43.11 8.74 11.36
C ALA A 540 42.98 8.12 12.76
N GLY A 541 42.10 7.13 12.94
CA GLY A 541 41.76 6.55 14.24
C GLY A 541 40.65 7.30 14.98
N LEU A 542 40.31 6.81 16.17
CA LEU A 542 39.31 7.44 17.03
C LEU A 542 39.90 8.66 17.75
N SER A 543 39.21 9.79 17.69
CA SER A 543 39.52 11.05 18.36
C SER A 543 38.22 11.73 18.81
N ALA A 544 38.30 12.76 19.64
CA ALA A 544 37.10 13.52 20.02
C ALA A 544 36.36 14.11 18.80
N ALA A 545 37.08 14.48 17.73
CA ALA A 545 36.49 15.02 16.51
C ALA A 545 35.87 13.95 15.60
N THR A 546 36.23 12.69 15.80
CA THR A 546 35.73 11.58 14.99
C THR A 546 34.81 10.66 15.74
N ALA A 547 34.70 10.75 17.07
CA ALA A 547 33.86 9.88 17.89
C ALA A 547 32.40 9.90 17.42
N ALA A 548 31.71 8.77 17.56
CA ALA A 548 30.26 8.79 17.43
C ALA A 548 29.69 9.76 18.49
N PRO A 549 28.61 10.49 18.13
CA PRO A 549 27.97 11.46 19.02
C PRO A 549 27.69 10.91 20.43
#